data_AF-A0A0R3L183-F1
#
_entry.id   AF-A0A0R3L183-F1
#
_cell.length_a   1.000
_cell.length_b   1.000
_cell.length_c   1.000
_cell.angle_alpha   90.00
_cell.angle_beta   90.00
_cell.angle_gamma   90.00
#
_symmetry.space_group_name_H-M   'P 1'
#
loop_
_entity.id
_entity.type
_entity.pdbx_description
1 polymer ?
#
loop_
_entity_poly.entity_id
_entity_poly.type
_entity_poly.pdbx_seq_one_letter_code
_entity_poly.pdbx_strand_id
1 'polypeptide(L)'
;MTNSVRTHALGIEARPLDSKDLATLGAAHFHSGCAFCHGAPGVPVSPIAQSMLPSPPDLSKSMREWRDRELFWIVKNGIKYTGMPAWVAQERDDEVWAVVAFLRLLPTLDAAAYREMALGGLTVPAQSGREIATTEATSGAASACARCHGEKQRGPKSRLVPVLHGQPAGFLMAALEDYANARRPSGIMQPQASELSAEDRERVARYYAGLAPPARPEPSSSDEAVERGRMLATRGDLDAKIPPCMDCHNTSSLEVYPRLAGQHAAYMANRLRLWRNAHTSRSEIMAPIARSLSEQQIEDVSAYFSSMHVLSPGKQNH
;
A
#
# COMPACT_ATOMS: atom_id res chain seq x y z
N MET A 1 11.86 20.00 -21.31
CA MET A 1 11.19 19.30 -20.21
C MET A 1 10.51 20.27 -19.25
N THR A 2 11.24 21.11 -18.51
CA THR A 2 10.73 21.95 -17.41
C THR A 2 9.51 22.81 -17.75
N ASN A 3 9.51 23.51 -18.89
CA ASN A 3 8.37 24.34 -19.30
C ASN A 3 7.10 23.51 -19.54
N SER A 4 7.24 22.30 -20.11
CA SER A 4 6.10 21.40 -20.34
C SER A 4 5.52 20.91 -19.01
N VAL A 5 6.37 20.45 -18.08
CA VAL A 5 5.93 20.04 -16.73
C VAL A 5 5.20 21.19 -16.03
N ARG A 6 5.78 22.40 -16.06
CA ARG A 6 5.19 23.60 -15.46
C ARG A 6 3.79 23.88 -15.96
N THR A 7 3.58 23.80 -17.27
CA THR A 7 2.28 24.04 -17.91
C THR A 7 1.26 22.97 -17.52
N HIS A 8 1.61 21.69 -17.63
CA HIS A 8 0.67 20.61 -17.32
C HIS A 8 0.35 20.48 -15.83
N ALA A 9 1.25 20.93 -14.95
CA ALA A 9 1.02 20.89 -13.52
C ALA A 9 0.06 21.98 -13.00
N LEU A 10 -0.27 23.01 -13.79
CA LEU A 10 -1.02 24.19 -13.31
C LEU A 10 -2.38 23.85 -12.66
N GLY A 11 -3.09 22.84 -13.17
CA GLY A 11 -4.40 22.42 -12.66
C GLY A 11 -4.35 21.41 -11.52
N ILE A 12 -3.17 21.04 -11.03
CA ILE A 12 -3.02 20.02 -10.00
C ILE A 12 -3.03 20.68 -8.63
N GLU A 13 -4.05 20.37 -7.85
CA GLU A 13 -4.16 20.80 -6.46
C GLU A 13 -3.12 20.09 -5.60
N ALA A 14 -2.30 20.87 -4.91
CA ALA A 14 -1.32 20.34 -3.98
C ALA A 14 -2.03 19.76 -2.75
N ARG A 15 -1.49 18.66 -2.21
CA ARG A 15 -1.97 18.03 -0.98
C ARG A 15 -0.98 18.25 0.16
N PRO A 16 -1.44 18.27 1.42
CA PRO A 16 -0.54 18.21 2.57
C PRO A 16 0.36 16.96 2.51
N LEU A 17 1.66 17.14 2.77
CA LEU A 17 2.69 16.09 2.67
C LEU A 17 3.34 15.76 4.02
N ASP A 18 2.78 16.27 5.11
CA ASP A 18 3.27 16.12 6.49
C ASP A 18 2.94 14.74 7.11
N SER A 19 2.10 13.95 6.45
CA SER A 19 1.76 12.60 6.89
C SER A 19 2.96 11.65 6.83
N LYS A 20 3.41 11.20 8.01
CA LYS A 20 4.44 10.17 8.15
C LYS A 20 4.02 8.85 7.49
N ASP A 21 2.75 8.47 7.59
CA ASP A 21 2.21 7.25 6.97
C ASP A 21 2.31 7.32 5.44
N LEU A 22 2.05 8.50 4.87
CA LEU A 22 2.14 8.76 3.43
C LEU A 22 3.59 8.68 2.93
N ALA A 23 4.52 9.37 3.62
CA ALA A 23 5.93 9.32 3.26
C ALA A 23 6.55 7.93 3.46
N THR A 24 6.13 7.17 4.49
CA THR A 24 6.59 5.80 4.72
C THR A 24 6.14 4.87 3.59
N LEU A 25 4.91 5.00 3.10
CA LEU A 25 4.41 4.26 1.93
C LEU A 25 5.24 4.62 0.67
N GLY A 26 5.50 5.91 0.46
CA GLY A 26 6.33 6.40 -0.64
C GLY A 26 7.75 5.87 -0.60
N ALA A 27 8.38 5.81 0.58
CA ALA A 27 9.73 5.31 0.77
C ALA A 27 9.87 3.84 0.36
N ALA A 28 8.91 3.01 0.77
CA ALA A 28 8.91 1.59 0.46
C ALA A 28 8.77 1.35 -1.05
N HIS A 29 7.85 2.06 -1.71
CA HIS A 29 7.71 1.98 -3.17
C HIS A 29 8.94 2.52 -3.90
N PHE A 30 9.47 3.67 -3.46
CA PHE A 30 10.65 4.28 -4.06
C PHE A 30 11.84 3.33 -4.08
N HIS A 31 12.04 2.59 -2.98
CA HIS A 31 13.13 1.61 -2.91
C HIS A 31 13.01 0.50 -3.96
N SER A 32 11.83 -0.06 -4.16
CA SER A 32 11.62 -1.13 -5.14
C SER A 32 11.48 -0.64 -6.58
N GLY A 33 10.94 0.56 -6.81
CA GLY A 33 10.55 1.03 -8.14
C GLY A 33 11.41 2.16 -8.72
N CYS A 34 12.07 2.95 -7.89
CA CYS A 34 12.75 4.18 -8.32
C CYS A 34 14.26 4.16 -8.05
N ALA A 35 14.69 3.56 -6.93
CA ALA A 35 16.07 3.62 -6.45
C ALA A 35 17.07 2.91 -7.38
N PHE A 36 16.64 1.91 -8.16
CA PHE A 36 17.49 1.29 -9.19
C PHE A 36 18.01 2.32 -10.21
N CYS A 37 17.14 3.25 -10.64
CA CYS A 37 17.47 4.29 -11.61
C CYS A 37 18.03 5.55 -10.96
N HIS A 38 17.49 5.96 -9.82
CA HIS A 38 17.78 7.26 -9.22
C HIS A 38 18.77 7.21 -8.04
N GLY A 39 19.09 6.01 -7.56
CA GLY A 39 19.85 5.81 -6.32
C GLY A 39 19.06 6.26 -5.08
N ALA A 40 19.73 6.17 -3.94
CA ALA A 40 19.27 6.71 -2.66
C ALA A 40 20.47 6.87 -1.70
N PRO A 41 20.34 7.54 -0.55
CA PRO A 41 21.36 7.50 0.48
C PRO A 41 21.78 6.06 0.82
N GLY A 42 23.05 5.72 0.57
CA GLY A 42 23.58 4.36 0.76
C GLY A 42 23.23 3.33 -0.32
N VAL A 43 22.50 3.72 -1.37
CA VAL A 43 22.16 2.87 -2.52
C VAL A 43 22.76 3.48 -3.79
N PRO A 44 23.79 2.86 -4.40
CA PRO A 44 24.39 3.37 -5.61
C PRO A 44 23.41 3.27 -6.79
N VAL A 45 23.51 4.22 -7.72
CA VAL A 45 22.78 4.16 -8.99
C VAL A 45 23.31 2.99 -9.81
N SER A 46 22.43 2.18 -10.38
CA SER A 46 22.82 1.07 -11.27
C SER A 46 23.67 1.56 -12.45
N PRO A 47 24.78 0.89 -12.81
CA PRO A 47 25.57 1.25 -14.00
C PRO A 47 24.75 1.23 -15.30
N ILE A 48 23.73 0.35 -15.37
CA ILE A 48 22.78 0.31 -16.49
C ILE A 48 22.01 1.63 -16.55
N ALA A 49 21.52 2.11 -15.41
CA ALA A 49 20.79 3.37 -15.34
C ALA A 49 21.67 4.60 -15.62
N GLN A 50 22.93 4.58 -15.17
CA GLN A 50 23.90 5.64 -15.46
C GLN A 50 24.18 5.78 -16.98
N SER A 51 23.98 4.71 -17.75
CA SER A 51 24.19 4.69 -19.20
C SER A 51 22.95 5.08 -20.00
N MET A 52 21.81 5.37 -19.34
CA MET A 52 20.60 5.81 -20.04
C MET A 52 20.78 7.23 -20.61
N LEU A 53 20.06 7.54 -21.69
CA LEU A 53 20.09 8.85 -22.34
C LEU A 53 18.69 9.47 -22.33
N PRO A 54 18.46 10.58 -21.59
CA PRO A 54 19.37 11.19 -20.61
C PRO A 54 19.57 10.31 -19.37
N SER A 55 20.68 10.49 -18.67
CA SER A 55 20.94 9.80 -17.39
C SER A 55 19.90 10.25 -16.36
N PRO A 56 19.36 9.35 -15.53
CA PRO A 56 18.46 9.71 -14.43
C PRO A 56 19.19 10.63 -13.45
N PRO A 57 18.54 11.68 -12.93
CA PRO A 57 19.12 12.55 -11.91
C PRO A 57 19.15 11.87 -10.55
N ASP A 58 20.11 12.28 -9.73
CA ASP A 58 20.13 12.00 -8.29
C ASP A 58 19.03 12.82 -7.61
N LEU A 59 17.98 12.14 -7.15
CA LEU A 59 16.82 12.78 -6.54
C LEU A 59 17.13 13.30 -5.13
N SER A 60 18.17 12.80 -4.44
CA SER A 60 18.56 13.38 -3.15
C SER A 60 19.06 14.83 -3.26
N LYS A 61 19.45 15.27 -4.46
CA LYS A 61 20.00 16.61 -4.73
C LYS A 61 19.04 17.52 -5.48
N SER A 62 18.19 16.98 -6.35
CA SER A 62 17.40 17.76 -7.32
C SER A 62 15.96 18.10 -6.89
N MET A 63 15.43 17.50 -5.82
CA MET A 63 14.01 17.69 -5.45
C MET A 63 13.65 19.10 -5.00
N ARG A 64 14.61 19.91 -4.54
CA ARG A 64 14.35 21.29 -4.10
C ARG A 64 13.95 22.24 -5.23
N GLU A 65 14.23 21.87 -6.48
CA GLU A 65 14.00 22.72 -7.66
C GLU A 65 12.56 22.66 -8.19
N TRP A 66 11.83 21.60 -7.83
CA TRP A 66 10.48 21.32 -8.33
C TRP A 66 9.43 21.64 -7.29
N ARG A 67 8.24 22.08 -7.72
CA ARG A 67 7.04 22.26 -6.90
C ARG A 67 6.31 20.91 -6.74
N ASP A 68 5.50 20.75 -5.69
CA ASP A 68 4.83 19.48 -5.39
C ASP A 68 3.96 18.96 -6.54
N ARG A 69 3.18 19.86 -7.15
CA ARG A 69 2.37 19.56 -8.35
C ARG A 69 3.20 19.12 -9.56
N GLU A 70 4.43 19.63 -9.69
CA GLU A 70 5.32 19.26 -10.80
C GLU A 70 5.92 17.89 -10.56
N LEU A 71 6.35 17.60 -9.32
CA LEU A 71 6.79 16.27 -8.92
C LEU A 71 5.68 15.24 -9.13
N PHE A 72 4.46 15.56 -8.70
CA PHE A 72 3.30 14.72 -8.96
C PHE A 72 3.12 14.45 -10.46
N TRP A 73 3.16 15.50 -11.29
CA TRP A 73 2.99 15.34 -12.73
C TRP A 73 4.07 14.46 -13.35
N ILE A 74 5.33 14.67 -12.97
CA ILE A 74 6.48 13.88 -13.44
C ILE A 74 6.33 12.42 -13.03
N VAL A 75 6.03 12.13 -11.76
CA VAL A 75 5.89 10.75 -11.26
C VAL A 75 4.69 10.06 -11.92
N LYS A 76 3.56 10.77 -12.07
CA LYS A 76 2.36 10.22 -12.70
C LYS A 76 2.56 9.88 -14.17
N ASN A 77 3.20 10.77 -14.93
CA ASN A 77 3.23 10.69 -16.39
C ASN A 77 4.56 10.19 -16.96
N GLY A 78 5.59 10.08 -16.12
CA GLY A 78 6.95 9.84 -16.59
C GLY A 78 7.45 11.00 -17.45
N ILE A 79 8.50 10.74 -18.23
CA ILE A 79 9.05 11.73 -19.15
C ILE A 79 9.25 11.10 -20.53
N LYS A 80 8.48 11.61 -21.50
CA LYS A 80 8.53 11.16 -22.89
C LYS A 80 9.96 11.23 -23.46
N TYR A 81 10.35 10.22 -24.24
CA TYR A 81 11.68 10.06 -24.83
C TYR A 81 12.82 9.95 -23.81
N THR A 82 12.52 9.47 -22.61
CA THR A 82 13.50 9.07 -21.61
C THR A 82 13.11 7.67 -21.12
N GLY A 83 13.97 7.02 -20.35
CA GLY A 83 13.58 5.78 -19.68
C GLY A 83 12.86 5.97 -18.35
N MET A 84 12.35 7.18 -18.05
CA MET A 84 11.48 7.41 -16.89
C MET A 84 10.01 7.06 -17.25
N PRO A 85 9.49 5.92 -16.76
CA PRO A 85 8.15 5.46 -17.14
C PRO A 85 7.05 6.26 -16.45
N ALA A 86 5.84 6.17 -17.00
CA ALA A 86 4.63 6.64 -16.34
C ALA A 86 4.21 5.69 -15.20
N TRP A 87 3.41 6.21 -14.28
CA TRP A 87 2.80 5.40 -13.23
C TRP A 87 1.84 4.36 -13.84
N VAL A 88 1.93 3.11 -13.42
CA VAL A 88 1.18 2.03 -14.10
C VAL A 88 -0.33 2.06 -13.84
N ALA A 89 -0.78 2.71 -12.75
CA ALA A 89 -2.19 2.87 -12.41
C ALA A 89 -2.60 4.36 -12.37
N GLN A 90 -2.97 4.92 -13.53
CA GLN A 90 -3.23 6.35 -13.73
C GLN A 90 -4.39 6.93 -12.88
N GLU A 91 -5.24 6.09 -12.32
CA GLU A 91 -6.33 6.41 -11.41
C GLU A 91 -5.91 6.46 -9.93
N ARG A 92 -4.66 6.07 -9.60
CA ARG A 92 -4.13 5.99 -8.23
C ARG A 92 -3.26 7.18 -7.85
N ASP A 93 -3.86 8.35 -7.90
CA ASP A 93 -3.22 9.62 -7.51
C ASP A 93 -2.75 9.61 -6.05
N ASP A 94 -3.46 8.88 -5.19
CA ASP A 94 -3.09 8.69 -3.77
C ASP A 94 -1.71 8.04 -3.62
N GLU A 95 -1.36 7.10 -4.49
CA GLU A 95 -0.07 6.42 -4.47
C GLU A 95 1.05 7.32 -5.03
N VAL A 96 0.76 8.13 -6.05
CA VAL A 96 1.70 9.12 -6.59
C VAL A 96 2.04 10.17 -5.52
N TRP A 97 1.04 10.67 -4.79
CA TRP A 97 1.25 11.60 -3.68
C TRP A 97 2.08 11.00 -2.54
N ALA A 98 2.02 9.68 -2.32
CA ALA A 98 2.89 9.00 -1.37
C ALA A 98 4.37 9.14 -1.75
N VAL A 99 4.69 8.95 -3.03
CA VAL A 99 6.05 9.12 -3.55
C VAL A 99 6.48 10.59 -3.46
N VAL A 100 5.61 11.55 -3.81
CA VAL A 100 5.93 12.98 -3.69
C VAL A 100 6.24 13.38 -2.25
N ALA A 101 5.46 12.90 -1.27
CA ALA A 101 5.73 13.13 0.14
C ALA A 101 7.12 12.60 0.55
N PHE A 102 7.47 11.39 0.08
CA PHE A 102 8.80 10.84 0.32
C PHE A 102 9.93 11.63 -0.36
N LEU A 103 9.74 12.06 -1.61
CA LEU A 103 10.75 12.84 -2.35
C LEU A 103 11.11 14.16 -1.66
N ARG A 104 10.20 14.73 -0.88
CA ARG A 104 10.49 15.91 -0.05
C ARG A 104 11.36 15.60 1.17
N LEU A 105 11.26 14.40 1.71
CA LEU A 105 12.10 13.94 2.82
C LEU A 105 13.45 13.42 2.34
N LEU A 106 13.53 12.82 1.15
CA LEU A 106 14.75 12.16 0.64
C LEU A 106 16.05 12.99 0.80
N PRO A 107 16.09 14.30 0.51
CA PRO A 107 17.30 15.11 0.68
C PRO A 107 17.78 15.30 2.12
N THR A 108 16.96 14.97 3.13
CA THR A 108 17.29 15.14 4.55
C THR A 108 17.73 13.84 5.21
N LEU A 109 17.65 12.71 4.50
CA LEU A 109 17.95 11.39 5.05
C LEU A 109 19.41 11.01 4.80
N ASP A 110 20.04 10.44 5.82
CA ASP A 110 21.26 9.64 5.66
C ASP A 110 20.90 8.19 5.26
N ALA A 111 21.93 7.36 5.03
CA ALA A 111 21.75 5.97 4.63
C ALA A 111 21.00 5.13 5.66
N ALA A 112 21.21 5.37 6.97
CA ALA A 112 20.56 4.61 8.03
C ALA A 112 19.07 4.98 8.15
N ALA A 113 18.76 6.28 8.11
CA ALA A 113 17.40 6.80 8.15
C ALA A 113 16.60 6.39 6.91
N TYR A 114 17.21 6.45 5.71
CA TYR A 114 16.60 5.94 4.48
C TYR A 114 16.27 4.45 4.58
N ARG A 115 17.25 3.63 4.99
CA ARG A 115 17.08 2.18 5.15
C ARG A 115 15.97 1.86 6.15
N GLU A 116 15.92 2.53 7.29
CA GLU A 116 14.88 2.30 8.30
C GLU A 116 13.48 2.66 7.77
N MET A 117 13.35 3.79 7.06
CA MET A 117 12.08 4.23 6.52
C MET A 117 11.58 3.32 5.38
N ALA A 118 12.45 2.96 4.45
CA ALA A 118 12.09 2.19 3.25
C ALA A 118 12.01 0.68 3.48
N LEU A 119 12.86 0.12 4.36
CA LEU A 119 12.98 -1.33 4.58
C LEU A 119 12.50 -1.80 5.94
N GLY A 120 12.15 -0.88 6.85
CA GLY A 120 11.48 -1.24 8.10
C GLY A 120 12.30 -2.02 9.11
N GLY A 121 13.63 -1.91 9.05
CA GLY A 121 14.54 -2.62 9.95
C GLY A 121 14.59 -4.12 9.68
N LEU A 122 14.09 -4.59 8.53
CA LEU A 122 14.26 -5.98 8.11
C LEU A 122 15.74 -6.34 8.12
N THR A 123 16.06 -7.35 8.91
CA THR A 123 17.38 -7.96 8.92
C THR A 123 17.39 -8.99 7.81
N VAL A 124 18.00 -8.65 6.68
CA VAL A 124 18.30 -9.66 5.66
C VAL A 124 19.45 -10.47 6.21
N PRO A 125 19.26 -11.78 6.51
CA PRO A 125 20.36 -12.62 6.99
C PRO A 125 21.49 -12.60 5.96
N ALA A 126 22.73 -12.65 6.43
CA ALA A 126 23.87 -12.77 5.53
C ALA A 126 23.70 -14.04 4.69
N GLN A 127 23.59 -13.89 3.37
CA GLN A 127 23.48 -15.01 2.44
C GLN A 127 24.87 -15.62 2.25
N SER A 128 24.93 -16.95 2.19
CA SER A 128 26.13 -17.67 1.79
C SER A 128 26.49 -17.38 0.34
N GLY A 129 27.78 -17.53 -0.02
CA GLY A 129 28.22 -17.36 -1.41
C GLY A 129 27.49 -18.25 -2.41
N ARG A 130 27.05 -19.46 -1.97
CA ARG A 130 26.22 -20.35 -2.78
C ARG A 130 24.82 -19.76 -3.00
N GLU A 131 24.14 -19.31 -1.96
CA GLU A 131 22.81 -18.69 -2.07
C GLU A 131 22.81 -17.45 -2.96
N ILE A 132 23.86 -16.64 -2.87
CA ILE A 132 24.07 -15.46 -3.73
C ILE A 132 24.29 -15.91 -5.18
N ALA A 133 25.12 -16.93 -5.42
CA ALA A 133 25.52 -17.35 -6.77
C ALA A 133 24.48 -18.21 -7.49
N THR A 134 23.70 -19.04 -6.78
CA THR A 134 22.76 -19.99 -7.39
C THR A 134 21.34 -19.47 -7.47
N THR A 135 21.06 -18.30 -6.89
CA THR A 135 19.70 -17.74 -6.77
C THR A 135 18.71 -18.66 -6.05
N GLU A 136 19.15 -19.77 -5.44
CA GLU A 136 18.28 -20.74 -4.72
C GLU A 136 17.58 -20.08 -3.51
N ALA A 137 18.12 -18.96 -3.02
CA ALA A 137 17.49 -18.12 -2.00
C ALA A 137 16.75 -16.90 -2.58
N THR A 138 16.26 -16.97 -3.82
CA THR A 138 15.30 -15.98 -4.37
C THR A 138 13.90 -16.13 -3.80
N SER A 139 13.76 -16.39 -2.49
CA SER A 139 12.57 -15.96 -1.74
C SER A 139 12.58 -14.44 -1.52
N GLY A 140 13.10 -13.68 -2.49
CA GLY A 140 13.11 -12.22 -2.51
C GLY A 140 11.68 -11.65 -2.50
N ALA A 141 10.72 -12.38 -3.07
CA ALA A 141 9.30 -12.04 -3.07
C ALA A 141 8.68 -11.98 -1.66
N ALA A 142 8.91 -12.97 -0.79
CA ALA A 142 8.38 -12.94 0.57
C ALA A 142 9.04 -11.85 1.44
N SER A 143 10.36 -11.64 1.25
CA SER A 143 11.07 -10.50 1.85
C SER A 143 10.54 -9.15 1.32
N ALA A 144 10.00 -9.13 0.09
CA ALA A 144 9.44 -7.95 -0.54
C ALA A 144 8.07 -7.57 0.02
N CYS A 145 7.20 -8.55 0.29
CA CYS A 145 5.90 -8.29 0.91
C CYS A 145 6.06 -7.70 2.31
N ALA A 146 6.97 -8.27 3.11
CA ALA A 146 7.19 -7.89 4.50
C ALA A 146 7.67 -6.44 4.69
N ARG A 147 8.36 -5.85 3.70
CA ARG A 147 8.77 -4.42 3.72
C ARG A 147 7.59 -3.49 3.95
N CYS A 148 6.45 -3.81 3.34
CA CYS A 148 5.23 -3.01 3.45
C CYS A 148 4.27 -3.62 4.47
N HIS A 149 3.95 -4.91 4.33
CA HIS A 149 2.87 -5.58 5.06
C HIS A 149 3.28 -6.13 6.42
N GLY A 150 4.57 -6.13 6.73
CA GLY A 150 5.13 -6.64 7.98
C GLY A 150 5.42 -8.14 7.98
N GLU A 151 6.10 -8.58 9.04
CA GLU A 151 6.54 -9.96 9.29
C GLU A 151 5.64 -10.67 10.31
N LYS A 152 5.97 -11.93 10.66
CA LYS A 152 5.17 -12.82 11.53
C LYS A 152 4.51 -12.15 12.75
N GLN A 153 5.20 -11.26 13.45
CA GLN A 153 4.68 -10.58 14.66
C GLN A 153 4.53 -9.07 14.50
N ARG A 154 4.92 -8.51 13.35
CA ARG A 154 4.96 -7.07 13.12
C ARG A 154 3.99 -6.71 12.02
N GLY A 155 3.08 -5.78 12.29
CA GLY A 155 2.17 -5.25 11.27
C GLY A 155 2.86 -4.28 10.30
N PRO A 156 2.09 -3.75 9.33
CA PRO A 156 2.57 -2.74 8.40
C PRO A 156 3.08 -1.47 9.11
N LYS A 157 4.13 -0.83 8.56
CA LYS A 157 4.68 0.42 9.13
C LYS A 157 3.83 1.66 8.82
N SER A 158 3.13 1.64 7.70
CA SER A 158 2.20 2.69 7.31
C SER A 158 0.77 2.21 7.53
N ARG A 159 -0.06 3.05 8.16
CA ARG A 159 -1.50 2.78 8.31
C ARG A 159 -2.27 2.76 6.98
N LEU A 160 -1.64 3.19 5.89
CA LEU A 160 -2.19 3.11 4.53
C LEU A 160 -1.93 1.76 3.86
N VAL A 161 -1.14 0.89 4.49
CA VAL A 161 -0.88 -0.47 4.02
C VAL A 161 -1.79 -1.45 4.78
N PRO A 162 -2.46 -2.39 4.09
CA PRO A 162 -3.34 -3.34 4.77
C PRO A 162 -2.57 -4.36 5.58
N VAL A 163 -3.14 -4.70 6.75
CA VAL A 163 -2.81 -5.91 7.51
C VAL A 163 -3.30 -7.13 6.73
N LEU A 164 -2.36 -8.02 6.37
CA LEU A 164 -2.66 -9.27 5.65
C LEU A 164 -2.82 -10.47 6.60
N HIS A 165 -2.25 -10.38 7.80
CA HIS A 165 -2.26 -11.44 8.81
C HIS A 165 -3.68 -11.90 9.15
N GLY A 166 -3.92 -13.21 9.02
CA GLY A 166 -5.21 -13.83 9.31
C GLY A 166 -6.33 -13.39 8.37
N GLN A 167 -6.02 -12.86 7.19
CA GLN A 167 -7.00 -12.72 6.11
C GLN A 167 -7.26 -14.10 5.47
N PRO A 168 -8.45 -14.35 4.90
CA PRO A 168 -8.70 -15.60 4.19
C PRO A 168 -7.74 -15.79 3.02
N ALA A 169 -7.18 -16.99 2.88
CA ALA A 169 -6.22 -17.30 1.81
C ALA A 169 -6.83 -17.08 0.41
N GLY A 170 -8.09 -17.49 0.22
CA GLY A 170 -8.83 -17.25 -1.03
C GLY A 170 -8.93 -15.77 -1.39
N PHE A 171 -9.24 -14.91 -0.41
CA PHE A 171 -9.29 -13.46 -0.61
C PHE A 171 -7.92 -12.88 -0.99
N LEU A 172 -6.85 -13.29 -0.29
CA LEU A 172 -5.49 -12.83 -0.59
C LEU A 172 -5.04 -13.27 -1.99
N MET A 173 -5.29 -14.53 -2.35
CA MET A 173 -5.00 -15.06 -3.67
C MET A 173 -5.75 -14.30 -4.76
N ALA A 174 -7.06 -14.11 -4.61
CA ALA A 174 -7.88 -13.35 -5.56
C ALA A 174 -7.38 -11.91 -5.73
N ALA A 175 -7.00 -11.25 -4.63
CA ALA A 175 -6.43 -9.91 -4.68
C ALA A 175 -5.09 -9.87 -5.43
N LEU A 176 -4.18 -10.82 -5.18
CA LEU A 176 -2.90 -10.92 -5.89
C LEU A 176 -3.10 -11.19 -7.38
N GLU A 177 -4.04 -12.05 -7.76
CA GLU A 177 -4.41 -12.28 -9.16
C GLU A 177 -4.97 -11.02 -9.82
N ASP A 178 -5.82 -10.27 -9.12
CA ASP A 178 -6.40 -9.05 -9.67
C ASP A 178 -5.34 -7.95 -9.86
N TYR A 179 -4.37 -7.84 -8.95
CA TYR A 179 -3.22 -6.96 -9.13
C TYR A 179 -2.35 -7.42 -10.30
N ALA A 180 -1.96 -8.69 -10.35
CA ALA A 180 -1.08 -9.21 -11.40
C ALA A 180 -1.66 -9.05 -12.81
N ASN A 181 -2.99 -9.14 -12.95
CA ASN A 181 -3.71 -9.00 -14.22
C ASN A 181 -4.28 -7.59 -14.44
N ALA A 182 -3.83 -6.60 -13.66
CA ALA A 182 -4.28 -5.21 -13.70
C ALA A 182 -5.80 -4.96 -13.53
N ARG A 183 -6.56 -5.97 -13.11
CA ARG A 183 -8.00 -5.87 -12.77
C ARG A 183 -8.25 -5.08 -11.48
N ARG A 184 -7.22 -4.98 -10.62
CA ARG A 184 -7.18 -4.11 -9.45
C ARG A 184 -6.01 -3.12 -9.62
N PRO A 185 -6.29 -1.84 -9.94
CA PRO A 185 -5.24 -0.85 -10.20
C PRO A 185 -4.44 -0.47 -8.95
N SER A 186 -3.10 -0.51 -9.07
CA SER A 186 -2.13 0.00 -8.09
C SER A 186 -0.73 0.03 -8.68
N GLY A 187 -0.10 1.20 -8.71
CA GLY A 187 1.30 1.32 -9.08
C GLY A 187 2.27 0.76 -8.06
N ILE A 188 1.80 0.51 -6.83
CA ILE A 188 2.58 -0.14 -5.78
C ILE A 188 2.46 -1.66 -5.89
N MET A 189 1.23 -2.21 -5.93
CA MET A 189 1.02 -3.65 -5.84
C MET A 189 1.05 -4.40 -7.17
N GLN A 190 0.75 -3.77 -8.30
CA GLN A 190 0.79 -4.45 -9.60
C GLN A 190 2.21 -4.98 -9.93
N PRO A 191 3.30 -4.18 -9.82
CA PRO A 191 4.65 -4.69 -10.12
C PRO A 191 5.03 -5.86 -9.21
N GLN A 192 4.68 -5.78 -7.93
CA GLN A 192 4.98 -6.84 -6.97
C GLN A 192 4.21 -8.13 -7.28
N ALA A 193 2.94 -8.04 -7.66
CA ALA A 193 2.12 -9.21 -7.97
C ALA A 193 2.45 -9.83 -9.33
N SER A 194 2.86 -9.02 -10.31
CA SER A 194 3.21 -9.50 -11.65
C SER A 194 4.50 -10.31 -11.70
N GLU A 195 5.42 -10.08 -10.77
CA GLU A 195 6.67 -10.85 -10.65
C GLU A 195 6.45 -12.25 -10.06
N LEU A 196 5.34 -12.49 -9.39
CA LEU A 196 5.04 -13.79 -8.77
C LEU A 196 4.47 -14.78 -9.79
N SER A 197 4.93 -16.03 -9.72
CA SER A 197 4.23 -17.15 -10.36
C SER A 197 2.86 -17.39 -9.71
N ALA A 198 1.97 -18.13 -10.37
CA ALA A 198 0.69 -18.52 -9.76
C ALA A 198 0.89 -19.29 -8.44
N GLU A 199 1.88 -20.18 -8.41
CA GLU A 199 2.24 -20.95 -7.22
C GLU A 199 2.79 -20.07 -6.09
N ASP A 200 3.61 -19.06 -6.42
CA ASP A 200 4.10 -18.08 -5.44
C ASP A 200 2.98 -17.25 -4.83
N ARG A 201 2.00 -16.82 -5.63
CA ARG A 201 0.83 -16.07 -5.13
C ARG A 201 0.06 -16.90 -4.12
N GLU A 202 -0.14 -18.19 -4.41
CA GLU A 202 -0.81 -19.12 -3.51
C GLU A 202 0.01 -19.35 -2.22
N ARG A 203 1.33 -19.54 -2.33
CA ARG A 203 2.24 -19.68 -1.17
C ARG A 203 2.19 -18.45 -0.27
N VAL A 204 2.27 -17.24 -0.83
CA VAL A 204 2.22 -15.97 -0.09
C VAL A 204 0.85 -15.77 0.58
N ALA A 205 -0.24 -16.08 -0.13
CA ALA A 205 -1.59 -16.00 0.41
C ALA A 205 -1.78 -16.93 1.61
N ARG A 206 -1.36 -18.20 1.49
CA ARG A 206 -1.41 -19.17 2.60
C ARG A 206 -0.53 -18.73 3.77
N TYR A 207 0.67 -18.21 3.49
CA TYR A 207 1.58 -17.74 4.53
C TYR A 207 0.92 -16.67 5.41
N TYR A 208 0.42 -15.57 4.81
CA TYR A 208 -0.21 -14.49 5.58
C TYR A 208 -1.52 -14.90 6.23
N ALA A 209 -2.31 -15.77 5.59
CA ALA A 209 -3.53 -16.33 6.17
C ALA A 209 -3.25 -17.13 7.46
N GLY A 210 -2.11 -17.81 7.54
CA GLY A 210 -1.68 -18.56 8.72
C GLY A 210 -1.05 -17.72 9.83
N LEU A 211 -0.81 -16.42 9.61
CA LEU A 211 -0.24 -15.55 10.64
C LEU A 211 -1.31 -15.05 11.61
N ALA A 212 -0.94 -14.98 12.89
CA ALA A 212 -1.74 -14.27 13.88
C ALA A 212 -1.79 -12.77 13.53
N PRO A 213 -2.96 -12.12 13.60
CA PRO A 213 -3.06 -10.67 13.48
C PRO A 213 -2.11 -9.97 14.47
N PRO A 214 -1.35 -8.95 14.03
CA PRO A 214 -0.43 -8.24 14.91
C PRO A 214 -1.19 -7.52 16.02
N ALA A 215 -0.55 -7.37 17.17
CA ALA A 215 -1.05 -6.53 18.25
C ALA A 215 -1.20 -5.09 17.74
N ARG A 216 -2.32 -4.44 18.06
CA ARG A 216 -2.58 -3.07 17.63
C ARG A 216 -1.90 -2.05 18.53
N PRO A 217 -1.52 -0.89 17.98
CA PRO A 217 -1.39 0.32 18.78
C PRO A 217 -2.75 0.72 19.37
N GLU A 218 -2.77 1.36 20.54
CA GLU A 218 -3.96 1.92 21.18
C GLU A 218 -4.86 2.70 20.20
N PRO A 219 -6.21 2.63 20.33
CA PRO A 219 -7.12 3.34 19.44
C PRO A 219 -6.84 4.84 19.41
N SER A 220 -6.79 5.44 18.22
CA SER A 220 -6.63 6.89 18.05
C SER A 220 -7.96 7.63 17.83
N SER A 221 -9.10 6.92 17.88
CA SER A 221 -10.43 7.45 17.59
C SER A 221 -11.25 7.64 18.87
N SER A 222 -12.11 8.65 18.92
CA SER A 222 -13.02 8.86 20.06
C SER A 222 -14.03 7.72 20.20
N ASP A 223 -14.42 7.43 21.44
CA ASP A 223 -15.41 6.39 21.76
C ASP A 223 -16.74 6.63 21.02
N GLU A 224 -17.11 7.88 20.79
CA GLU A 224 -18.32 8.25 20.04
C GLU A 224 -18.26 7.83 18.56
N ALA A 225 -17.12 8.00 17.89
CA ALA A 225 -16.96 7.60 16.49
C ALA A 225 -17.01 6.08 16.34
N VAL A 226 -16.38 5.36 17.28
CA VAL A 226 -16.43 3.90 17.36
C VAL A 226 -17.86 3.42 17.57
N GLU A 227 -18.63 4.08 18.43
CA GLU A 227 -20.02 3.69 18.70
C GLU A 227 -20.95 3.95 17.50
N ARG A 228 -20.84 5.12 16.84
CA ARG A 228 -21.58 5.36 15.59
C ARG A 228 -21.22 4.35 14.50
N GLY A 229 -19.93 4.03 14.37
CA GLY A 229 -19.44 3.01 13.45
C GLY A 229 -19.98 1.62 13.75
N ARG A 230 -20.05 1.24 15.05
CA ARG A 230 -20.63 -0.02 15.51
C ARG A 230 -22.10 -0.14 15.12
N MET A 231 -22.86 0.93 15.33
CA MET A 231 -24.28 0.98 14.98
C MET A 231 -24.50 0.79 13.48
N LEU A 232 -23.76 1.51 12.65
CA LEU A 232 -23.84 1.35 11.19
C LEU A 232 -23.35 -0.03 10.73
N ALA A 233 -22.27 -0.56 11.31
CA ALA A 233 -21.73 -1.87 10.94
C ALA A 233 -22.67 -3.03 11.29
N THR A 234 -23.44 -2.92 12.38
CA THR A 234 -24.34 -3.97 12.88
C THR A 234 -25.77 -3.86 12.36
N ARG A 235 -26.25 -2.66 12.05
CA ARG A 235 -27.64 -2.41 11.66
C ARG A 235 -27.81 -1.93 10.23
N GLY A 236 -26.75 -1.42 9.61
CA GLY A 236 -26.85 -0.71 8.35
C GLY A 236 -27.63 0.60 8.48
N ASP A 237 -27.95 1.19 7.33
CA ASP A 237 -28.85 2.31 7.13
C ASP A 237 -29.65 2.01 5.86
N LEU A 238 -30.82 1.39 6.04
CA LEU A 238 -31.63 0.89 4.92
C LEU A 238 -32.21 2.02 4.07
N ASP A 239 -32.46 3.18 4.68
CA ASP A 239 -32.94 4.37 3.97
C ASP A 239 -31.87 4.89 3.00
N ALA A 240 -30.60 4.86 3.42
CA ALA A 240 -29.45 5.15 2.56
C ALA A 240 -28.99 3.95 1.70
N LYS A 241 -29.70 2.81 1.76
CA LYS A 241 -29.36 1.54 1.08
C LYS A 241 -27.99 0.98 1.46
N ILE A 242 -27.60 1.17 2.72
CA ILE A 242 -26.38 0.61 3.31
C ILE A 242 -26.78 -0.63 4.12
N PRO A 243 -26.46 -1.85 3.66
CA PRO A 243 -26.72 -3.06 4.45
C PRO A 243 -25.79 -3.13 5.68
N PRO A 244 -26.14 -3.91 6.72
CA PRO A 244 -25.22 -4.20 7.81
C PRO A 244 -23.90 -4.79 7.27
N CYS A 245 -22.77 -4.16 7.59
CA CYS A 245 -21.47 -4.62 7.13
C CYS A 245 -21.14 -6.03 7.63
N MET A 246 -21.61 -6.34 8.84
CA MET A 246 -21.35 -7.62 9.51
C MET A 246 -22.05 -8.82 8.83
N ASP A 247 -23.07 -8.61 8.00
CA ASP A 247 -23.73 -9.70 7.27
C ASP A 247 -22.77 -10.41 6.30
N CYS A 248 -21.79 -9.67 5.76
CA CYS A 248 -20.75 -10.23 4.89
C CYS A 248 -19.36 -10.32 5.57
N HIS A 249 -19.03 -9.41 6.49
CA HIS A 249 -17.66 -9.25 7.02
C HIS A 249 -17.42 -9.80 8.43
N ASN A 250 -18.43 -10.37 9.11
CA ASN A 250 -18.31 -10.88 10.49
C ASN A 250 -17.61 -12.24 10.57
N THR A 251 -17.68 -13.07 9.53
CA THR A 251 -17.12 -14.43 9.55
C THR A 251 -16.06 -14.61 8.48
N SER A 252 -14.87 -15.05 8.88
CA SER A 252 -13.81 -15.48 7.95
C SER A 252 -14.15 -16.78 7.21
N SER A 253 -15.34 -17.36 7.44
CA SER A 253 -15.78 -18.63 6.85
C SER A 253 -16.17 -18.50 5.38
N LEU A 254 -16.33 -17.29 4.85
CA LEU A 254 -16.45 -17.05 3.42
C LEU A 254 -15.07 -16.66 2.90
N GLU A 255 -14.36 -17.59 2.25
CA GLU A 255 -13.00 -17.38 1.72
C GLU A 255 -12.86 -16.15 0.81
N VAL A 256 -13.98 -15.64 0.30
CA VAL A 256 -14.05 -14.54 -0.68
C VAL A 256 -14.13 -13.16 -0.02
N TYR A 257 -14.61 -13.04 1.21
CA TYR A 257 -14.78 -11.73 1.87
C TYR A 257 -13.62 -11.40 2.82
N PRO A 258 -13.08 -10.17 2.77
CA PRO A 258 -12.03 -9.77 3.68
C PRO A 258 -12.56 -9.60 5.10
N ARG A 259 -11.68 -9.92 6.05
CA ARG A 259 -11.85 -9.60 7.46
C ARG A 259 -11.56 -8.11 7.67
N LEU A 260 -12.50 -7.38 8.26
CA LEU A 260 -12.35 -5.94 8.54
C LEU A 260 -11.81 -5.64 9.94
N ALA A 261 -12.15 -6.48 10.93
CA ALA A 261 -11.70 -6.30 12.31
C ALA A 261 -10.17 -6.14 12.38
N GLY A 262 -9.65 -5.21 13.17
CA GLY A 262 -8.20 -5.02 13.32
C GLY A 262 -7.45 -4.51 12.09
N GLN A 263 -8.14 -4.17 11.00
CA GLN A 263 -7.54 -3.47 9.87
C GLN A 263 -7.28 -2.01 10.24
N HIS A 264 -6.33 -1.34 9.56
CA HIS A 264 -6.10 0.09 9.77
C HIS A 264 -7.28 0.94 9.27
N ALA A 265 -7.76 1.86 10.12
CA ALA A 265 -8.83 2.79 9.77
C ALA A 265 -8.49 3.60 8.50
N ALA A 266 -7.28 4.15 8.42
CA ALA A 266 -6.84 4.93 7.26
C ALA A 266 -6.86 4.13 5.96
N TYR A 267 -6.43 2.86 5.98
CA TYR A 267 -6.53 1.97 4.82
C TYR A 267 -7.98 1.70 4.42
N MET A 268 -8.85 1.38 5.38
CA MET A 268 -10.28 1.11 5.10
C MET A 268 -10.98 2.35 4.53
N ALA A 269 -10.76 3.51 5.14
CA ALA A 269 -11.32 4.76 4.68
C ALA A 269 -10.83 5.11 3.27
N ASN A 270 -9.53 4.95 2.98
CA ASN A 270 -9.00 5.14 1.63
C ASN A 270 -9.64 4.16 0.62
N ARG A 271 -9.79 2.88 1.00
CA ARG A 271 -10.38 1.88 0.12
C ARG A 271 -11.85 2.18 -0.21
N LEU A 272 -12.63 2.61 0.77
CA LEU A 272 -14.02 3.04 0.56
C LEU A 272 -14.09 4.26 -0.37
N ARG A 273 -13.24 5.28 -0.15
CA ARG A 273 -13.15 6.46 -1.02
C ARG A 273 -12.78 6.11 -2.46
N LEU A 274 -11.86 5.17 -2.67
CA LEU A 274 -11.49 4.71 -4.01
C LEU A 274 -12.68 4.09 -4.74
N TRP A 275 -13.51 3.30 -4.05
CA TRP A 275 -14.70 2.69 -4.63
C TRP A 275 -15.84 3.67 -4.92
N ARG A 276 -15.84 4.86 -4.32
CA ARG A 276 -16.76 5.93 -4.71
C ARG A 276 -16.52 6.38 -6.14
N ASN A 277 -15.25 6.41 -6.55
CA ASN A 277 -14.78 7.07 -7.77
C ASN A 277 -14.34 6.08 -8.86
N ALA A 278 -14.17 4.79 -8.54
CA ALA A 278 -13.70 3.78 -9.47
C ALA A 278 -14.39 2.43 -9.27
N HIS A 279 -14.66 1.73 -10.37
CA HIS A 279 -15.06 0.33 -10.37
C HIS A 279 -13.80 -0.52 -10.61
N THR A 280 -13.39 -1.28 -9.61
CA THR A 280 -12.31 -2.27 -9.74
C THR A 280 -12.91 -3.66 -9.80
N SER A 281 -12.17 -4.66 -10.25
CA SER A 281 -12.67 -6.04 -10.14
C SER A 281 -13.04 -6.37 -8.69
N ARG A 282 -14.12 -7.15 -8.55
CA ARG A 282 -14.66 -7.59 -7.25
C ARG A 282 -15.17 -6.43 -6.38
N SER A 283 -15.40 -5.25 -6.96
CA SER A 283 -16.02 -4.11 -6.28
C SER A 283 -17.51 -3.96 -6.59
N GLU A 284 -18.13 -4.89 -7.30
CA GLU A 284 -19.53 -4.80 -7.74
C GLU A 284 -20.47 -4.72 -6.53
N ILE A 285 -20.11 -5.38 -5.43
CA ILE A 285 -20.84 -5.35 -4.15
C ILE A 285 -20.51 -4.08 -3.36
N MET A 286 -19.22 -3.76 -3.18
CA MET A 286 -18.80 -2.69 -2.27
C MET A 286 -18.88 -1.28 -2.87
N ALA A 287 -18.79 -1.12 -4.19
CA ALA A 287 -18.80 0.21 -4.81
C ALA A 287 -20.15 0.95 -4.67
N PRO A 288 -21.31 0.29 -4.85
CA PRO A 288 -22.60 0.91 -4.52
C PRO A 288 -22.69 1.32 -3.05
N ILE A 289 -22.28 0.46 -2.12
CA ILE A 289 -22.30 0.72 -0.67
C ILE A 289 -21.40 1.92 -0.35
N ALA A 290 -20.17 1.94 -0.88
CA ALA A 290 -19.21 3.00 -0.68
C ALA A 290 -19.73 4.37 -1.18
N ARG A 291 -20.47 4.39 -2.30
CA ARG A 291 -21.10 5.61 -2.83
C ARG A 291 -22.22 6.15 -1.96
N SER A 292 -22.93 5.27 -1.23
CA SER A 292 -24.00 5.67 -0.29
C SER A 292 -23.46 6.21 1.03
N LEU A 293 -22.24 5.85 1.43
CA LEU A 293 -21.64 6.34 2.67
C LEU A 293 -21.26 7.83 2.58
N SER A 294 -21.64 8.60 3.59
CA SER A 294 -21.07 9.93 3.85
C SER A 294 -19.61 9.83 4.32
N GLU A 295 -18.86 10.93 4.24
CA GLU A 295 -17.48 10.96 4.74
C GLU A 295 -17.38 10.63 6.23
N GLN A 296 -18.32 11.11 7.06
CA GLN A 296 -18.35 10.78 8.49
C GLN A 296 -18.61 9.29 8.72
N GLN A 297 -19.52 8.68 7.95
CA GLN A 297 -19.81 7.25 8.07
C GLN A 297 -18.61 6.39 7.64
N ILE A 298 -17.86 6.80 6.61
CA ILE A 298 -16.60 6.14 6.19
C ILE A 298 -15.60 6.13 7.35
N GLU A 299 -15.41 7.27 8.00
CA GLU A 299 -14.49 7.39 9.14
C GLU A 299 -14.98 6.58 10.35
N ASP A 300 -16.27 6.66 10.68
CA ASP A 300 -16.88 5.96 11.82
C ASP A 300 -16.76 4.43 11.68
N VAL A 301 -17.14 3.85 10.54
CA VAL A 301 -17.03 2.37 10.35
C VAL A 301 -15.57 1.93 10.30
N SER A 302 -14.69 2.76 9.74
CA SER A 302 -13.25 2.48 9.71
C SER A 302 -12.66 2.50 11.12
N ALA A 303 -13.05 3.45 11.97
CA ALA A 303 -12.68 3.51 13.37
C ALA A 303 -13.20 2.29 14.14
N TYR A 304 -14.48 1.93 13.97
CA TYR A 304 -15.07 0.77 14.62
C TYR A 304 -14.34 -0.53 14.28
N PHE A 305 -14.21 -0.89 13.00
CA PHE A 305 -13.52 -2.12 12.61
C PHE A 305 -12.04 -2.10 13.03
N SER A 306 -11.40 -0.92 13.00
CA SER A 306 -10.02 -0.75 13.47
C SER A 306 -9.88 -0.86 14.98
N SER A 307 -10.96 -0.81 15.76
CA SER A 307 -10.99 -1.04 17.21
C SER A 307 -11.31 -2.50 17.61
N MET A 308 -11.93 -3.29 16.72
CA MET A 308 -12.34 -4.69 17.03
C MET A 308 -11.16 -5.65 17.22
N HIS A 309 -11.06 -6.31 18.37
CA HIS A 309 -10.03 -7.32 18.61
C HIS A 309 -10.25 -8.56 17.75
N VAL A 310 -9.17 -9.08 17.17
CA VAL A 310 -9.20 -10.37 16.49
C VAL A 310 -8.88 -11.43 17.52
N LEU A 311 -9.89 -12.14 18.00
CA LEU A 311 -9.65 -13.30 18.84
C LEU A 311 -8.91 -14.36 18.00
N SER A 312 -7.77 -14.84 18.50
CA SER A 312 -7.08 -15.95 17.84
C SER A 312 -8.02 -17.15 17.76
N PRO A 313 -8.00 -17.95 16.68
CA PRO A 313 -8.73 -19.22 16.67
C PRO A 313 -8.23 -20.03 17.87
N GLY A 314 -9.13 -20.29 18.82
CA GLY A 314 -8.80 -21.04 20.02
C GLY A 314 -8.18 -22.38 19.63
N LYS A 315 -7.10 -22.75 20.32
CA LYS A 315 -6.67 -24.16 20.37
C LYS A 315 -7.91 -24.98 20.70
N GLN A 316 -8.36 -25.80 19.77
CA GLN A 316 -9.32 -26.84 20.09
C GLN A 316 -8.59 -27.77 21.07
N ASN A 317 -9.01 -27.72 22.34
CA ASN A 317 -8.58 -28.69 23.33
C ASN A 317 -9.15 -30.04 22.91
N HIS A 318 -8.28 -30.95 22.48
CA HIS A 318 -8.48 -32.39 22.59
C HIS A 318 -7.51 -32.93 23.62
#